data_AF-A0A7K3GBG8-F1
#
_entry.id   AF-A0A7K3GBG8-F1
#
_cell.length_a   1.000
_cell.length_b   1.000
_cell.length_c   1.000
_cell.angle_alpha   90.00
_cell.angle_beta   90.00
_cell.angle_gamma   90.00
#
_symmetry.space_group_name_H-M   'P 1'
#
loop_
_entity.id
_entity.type
_entity.pdbx_description
1 polymer ?
#
loop_
_entity_poly.entity_id
_entity_poly.type
_entity_poly.pdbx_seq_one_letter_code
_entity_poly.pdbx_strand_id
1 'polypeptide(L)'
;MTLLPSVTLGAFCLSIRSSNVLTPPTEVGATVDPMLNRVEKWGMEAWAAYYLPWGLPVLLAFLIVIQVARKRRELQQQAGVTEILQYKHRVKGHVVDVSVGNVKINGRSLVRFTVKFTERDGIERYVTKRKPMHVSETPKLDQTVAVVYDPAGDENKIVIFFSTSDI
;
A
#
# COMPACT_ATOMS: atom_id res chain seq x y z
N MET A 1 39.82 -11.54 -18.42
CA MET A 1 40.52 -10.36 -17.87
C MET A 1 39.59 -9.17 -18.07
N THR A 2 38.97 -8.71 -16.98
CA THR A 2 37.74 -7.90 -16.93
C THR A 2 38.01 -6.42 -17.08
N LEU A 3 37.33 -5.77 -18.04
CA LEU A 3 37.22 -4.31 -18.15
C LEU A 3 35.98 -3.84 -17.34
N LEU A 4 36.19 -2.98 -16.35
CA LEU A 4 35.15 -2.24 -15.63
C LEU A 4 35.15 -0.79 -16.13
N PRO A 5 34.01 -0.19 -16.48
CA PRO A 5 33.93 1.24 -16.73
C PRO A 5 33.91 2.02 -15.41
N SER A 6 34.91 2.87 -15.23
CA SER A 6 35.01 3.85 -14.15
C SER A 6 33.86 4.85 -14.23
N VAL A 7 32.93 4.77 -13.28
CA VAL A 7 31.88 5.78 -13.09
C VAL A 7 32.54 7.01 -12.46
N THR A 8 32.78 8.04 -13.27
CA THR A 8 33.18 9.37 -12.80
C THR A 8 32.02 10.04 -12.10
N LEU A 9 32.03 10.01 -10.76
CA LEU A 9 31.11 10.76 -9.92
C LEU A 9 31.64 12.21 -9.84
N GLY A 10 31.01 13.12 -10.58
CA GLY A 10 31.28 14.54 -10.49
C GLY A 10 30.86 15.05 -9.11
N ALA A 11 31.84 15.25 -8.22
CA ALA A 11 31.63 15.92 -6.95
C ALA A 11 31.41 17.42 -7.21
N PHE A 12 30.15 17.83 -7.27
CA PHE A 12 29.76 19.23 -7.29
C PHE A 12 29.97 19.79 -5.87
N CYS A 13 31.18 20.27 -5.57
CA CYS A 13 31.49 20.97 -4.32
C CYS A 13 30.77 22.32 -4.32
N LEU A 14 29.54 22.35 -3.80
CA LEU A 14 28.88 23.58 -3.40
C LEU A 14 29.60 24.12 -2.15
N SER A 15 30.59 24.99 -2.34
CA SER A 15 31.25 25.69 -1.24
C SER A 15 30.27 26.70 -0.64
N ILE A 16 29.56 26.31 0.41
CA ILE A 16 28.80 27.23 1.26
C ILE A 16 29.82 27.96 2.11
N ARG A 17 30.12 29.21 1.75
CA ARG A 17 30.96 30.11 2.54
C ARG A 17 30.21 30.46 3.83
N SER A 18 30.44 29.69 4.88
CA SER A 18 29.97 29.99 6.23
C SER A 18 30.79 31.15 6.80
N SER A 19 30.25 32.37 6.72
CA SER A 19 30.77 33.51 7.46
C SER A 19 29.97 33.68 8.73
N ASN A 20 30.31 32.92 9.78
CA ASN A 20 30.22 33.36 11.18
C ASN A 20 31.02 32.38 12.06
N VAL A 21 32.13 32.92 12.57
CA VAL A 21 33.13 32.22 13.37
C VAL A 21 32.67 32.15 14.83
N LEU A 22 32.50 30.93 15.32
CA LEU A 22 32.74 30.49 16.70
C LEU A 22 32.15 31.34 17.85
N THR A 23 30.84 31.56 17.85
CA THR A 23 30.06 31.74 19.09
C THR A 23 28.86 30.80 19.06
N PRO A 24 28.67 29.90 20.03
CA PRO A 24 27.42 29.15 20.13
C PRO A 24 26.27 30.17 20.28
N PRO A 25 25.14 30.01 19.57
CA PRO A 25 24.00 30.89 19.77
C PRO A 25 23.58 30.82 21.24
N THR A 26 23.67 31.95 21.95
CA THR A 26 23.42 32.02 23.40
C THR A 26 21.98 31.60 23.75
N GLU A 27 21.02 31.79 22.84
CA GLU A 27 19.68 31.21 22.89
C GLU A 27 19.17 30.86 21.48
N VAL A 28 18.61 29.67 21.29
CA VAL A 28 17.86 29.30 20.07
C VAL A 28 16.49 29.98 20.13
N GLY A 29 16.06 30.63 19.06
CA GLY A 29 14.80 31.37 19.06
C GLY A 29 14.93 32.87 19.32
N ALA A 30 16.15 33.42 19.34
CA ALA A 30 16.39 34.85 19.47
C ALA A 30 17.35 35.38 18.39
N THR A 31 17.08 36.59 17.89
CA THR A 31 17.98 37.34 17.00
C THR A 31 18.31 38.67 17.67
N VAL A 32 19.55 39.13 17.55
CA VAL A 32 19.96 40.45 18.06
C VAL A 32 19.80 41.44 16.92
N ASP A 33 18.95 42.46 17.10
CA ASP A 33 18.86 43.57 16.16
C ASP A 33 20.15 44.42 16.29
N PRO A 34 20.98 44.50 15.23
CA PRO A 34 22.23 45.24 15.28
C PRO A 34 22.04 46.76 15.39
N MET A 35 20.86 47.30 15.06
CA MET A 35 20.58 48.74 15.10
C MET A 35 20.09 49.20 16.48
N LEU A 36 19.31 48.37 17.17
CA LEU A 36 18.70 48.70 18.46
C LEU A 36 19.35 47.96 19.64
N ASN A 37 20.29 47.05 19.37
CA ASN A 37 20.92 46.14 20.34
C ASN A 37 19.87 45.45 21.24
N ARG A 38 18.71 45.13 20.67
CA ARG A 38 17.60 44.46 21.36
C ARG A 38 17.57 43.00 20.95
N VAL A 39 17.24 42.15 21.92
CA VAL A 39 17.01 40.72 21.70
C VAL A 39 15.56 40.55 21.31
N GLU A 40 15.32 40.13 20.06
CA GLU A 40 14.00 39.84 19.54
C GLU A 40 13.80 38.33 19.42
N LYS A 41 12.60 37.86 19.77
CA LYS A 41 12.22 36.46 19.57
C LYS A 41 12.01 36.19 18.08
N TRP A 42 12.42 35.02 17.63
CA TRP A 42 12.18 34.58 16.25
C TRP A 42 10.69 34.58 15.92
N GLY A 43 10.38 35.13 14.75
CA GLY A 43 9.08 34.97 14.11
C GLY A 43 8.83 33.52 13.70
N MET A 44 7.59 33.23 13.32
CA MET A 44 7.15 31.88 12.93
C MET A 44 7.91 31.37 11.69
N GLU A 45 8.25 32.27 10.77
CA GLU A 45 9.04 31.98 9.57
C GLU A 45 10.48 31.55 9.89
N ALA A 46 11.12 32.15 10.89
CA ALA A 46 12.49 31.79 11.29
C ALA A 46 12.52 30.41 11.97
N TRP A 47 11.50 30.07 12.75
CA TRP A 47 11.31 28.72 13.26
C TRP A 47 11.10 27.69 12.14
N ALA A 48 10.29 28.02 11.13
CA ALA A 48 10.09 27.14 9.99
C ALA A 48 11.39 26.89 9.21
N ALA A 49 12.18 27.95 8.97
CA ALA A 49 13.48 27.85 8.31
C ALA A 49 14.49 27.02 9.13
N TYR A 50 14.49 27.15 10.46
CA TYR A 50 15.35 26.38 11.36
C TYR A 50 15.09 24.87 11.29
N TYR A 51 13.82 24.45 11.19
CA TYR A 51 13.45 23.03 11.10
C TYR A 51 13.45 22.48 9.68
N LEU A 52 13.49 23.33 8.65
CA LEU A 52 13.42 22.93 7.23
C LEU A 52 14.46 21.85 6.84
N PRO A 53 15.74 21.92 7.27
CA PRO A 53 16.75 20.92 6.92
C PRO A 53 16.45 19.52 7.49
N TRP A 54 15.73 19.44 8.62
CA TRP A 54 15.32 18.18 9.23
C TRP A 54 13.92 17.73 8.80
N GLY A 55 13.05 18.65 8.36
CA GLY A 55 11.71 18.33 7.90
C GLY A 55 11.70 17.45 6.64
N LEU A 56 12.55 17.76 5.66
CA LEU A 56 12.66 16.99 4.41
C LEU A 56 13.05 15.52 4.61
N PRO A 57 14.14 15.17 5.33
CA PRO A 57 14.52 13.77 5.53
C PRO A 57 13.48 13.00 6.36
N VAL A 58 12.83 13.64 7.34
CA VAL A 58 11.76 13.02 8.13
C VAL A 58 10.54 12.70 7.25
N LEU A 59 10.14 13.62 6.39
CA LEU A 59 9.03 13.41 5.46
C LEU A 59 9.33 12.28 4.47
N LEU A 60 10.55 12.23 3.93
CA LEU A 60 10.96 11.14 3.05
C LEU A 60 10.98 9.79 3.76
N ALA A 61 11.52 9.73 4.98
CA ALA A 61 11.52 8.52 5.79
C ALA A 61 10.09 8.03 6.05
N PHE A 62 9.17 8.94 6.37
CA PHE A 62 7.76 8.62 6.59
C PHE A 62 7.10 8.03 5.33
N LEU A 63 7.34 8.62 4.15
CA LEU A 63 6.83 8.10 2.89
C LEU A 63 7.38 6.70 2.57
N ILE A 64 8.67 6.47 2.81
CA ILE A 64 9.30 5.15 2.60
C ILE A 64 8.65 4.11 3.50
N VAL A 65 8.43 4.41 4.79
CA VAL A 65 7.76 3.50 5.73
C VAL A 65 6.36 3.14 5.24
N ILE A 66 5.58 4.12 4.77
CA ILE A 66 4.25 3.87 4.22
C ILE A 66 4.33 2.93 3.01
N GLN A 67 5.25 3.19 2.07
CA GLN A 67 5.38 2.37 0.87
C GLN A 67 5.83 0.93 1.20
N VAL A 68 6.77 0.77 2.13
CA VAL A 68 7.19 -0.55 2.60
C VAL A 68 6.03 -1.29 3.29
N ALA A 69 5.25 -0.60 4.13
CA ALA A 69 4.10 -1.20 4.79
C ALA A 69 3.03 -1.65 3.78
N ARG A 70 2.74 -0.82 2.76
CA ARG A 70 1.81 -1.17 1.67
C ARG A 70 2.31 -2.39 0.90
N LYS A 71 3.56 -2.38 0.45
CA LYS A 71 4.15 -3.50 -0.30
C LYS A 71 4.20 -4.78 0.52
N ARG A 72 4.50 -4.70 1.83
CA ARG A 72 4.45 -5.87 2.73
C ARG A 72 3.04 -6.44 2.83
N ARG A 73 2.00 -5.60 2.96
CA ARG A 73 0.61 -6.06 2.96
C ARG A 73 0.22 -6.74 1.66
N GLU A 74 0.62 -6.16 0.52
CA GLU A 74 0.37 -6.77 -0.80
C GLU A 74 1.05 -8.14 -0.93
N LEU A 75 2.32 -8.25 -0.53
CA LEU A 75 3.05 -9.52 -0.55
C LEU A 75 2.44 -10.57 0.40
N GLN A 76 1.97 -10.17 1.58
CA GLN A 76 1.28 -11.08 2.51
C GLN A 76 -0.05 -11.58 1.94
N GLN A 77 -0.80 -10.72 1.24
CA GLN A 77 -2.01 -11.13 0.54
C GLN A 77 -1.70 -12.13 -0.58
N GLN A 78 -0.63 -11.91 -1.35
CA GLN A 78 -0.20 -12.83 -2.40
C GLN A 78 0.29 -14.17 -1.84
N ALA A 79 1.11 -14.15 -0.79
CA ALA A 79 1.63 -15.36 -0.14
C ALA A 79 0.48 -16.22 0.43
N GLY A 80 -0.53 -15.58 1.05
CA GLY A 80 -1.72 -16.28 1.52
C GLY A 80 -2.44 -17.00 0.39
N VAL A 81 -2.59 -16.37 -0.78
CA VAL A 81 -3.22 -17.01 -1.96
C VAL A 81 -2.40 -18.21 -2.45
N THR A 82 -1.07 -18.12 -2.49
CA THR A 82 -0.20 -19.24 -2.88
C THR A 82 -0.27 -20.41 -1.89
N GLU A 83 -0.31 -20.12 -0.59
CA GLU A 83 -0.45 -21.13 0.46
C GLU A 83 -1.81 -21.84 0.39
N ILE A 84 -2.89 -21.09 0.15
CA ILE A 84 -4.23 -21.64 -0.04
C ILE A 84 -4.29 -22.54 -1.29
N LEU A 85 -3.56 -22.20 -2.35
CA LEU A 85 -3.51 -22.98 -3.59
C LEU A 85 -2.77 -24.31 -3.45
N GLN A 86 -1.77 -24.38 -2.57
CA GLN A 86 -0.95 -25.58 -2.38
C GLN A 86 -1.56 -26.61 -1.42
N TYR A 87 -2.37 -26.19 -0.43
CA TYR A 87 -2.70 -27.05 0.70
C TYR A 87 -4.19 -27.39 0.91
N LYS A 88 -5.12 -27.00 0.04
CA LYS A 88 -6.56 -27.00 0.43
C LYS A 88 -7.55 -27.64 -0.52
N HIS A 89 -8.64 -28.11 0.11
CA HIS A 89 -9.76 -28.82 -0.49
C HIS A 89 -10.43 -27.97 -1.56
N ARG A 90 -10.52 -28.53 -2.78
CA ARG A 90 -11.23 -27.93 -3.91
C ARG A 90 -12.63 -28.52 -3.99
N VAL A 91 -13.63 -27.67 -3.97
CA VAL A 91 -15.04 -28.08 -4.04
C VAL A 91 -15.75 -27.25 -5.10
N LYS A 92 -16.76 -27.83 -5.73
CA LYS A 92 -17.65 -27.10 -6.65
C LYS A 92 -18.66 -26.28 -5.84
N GLY A 93 -18.80 -25.01 -6.19
CA GLY A 93 -19.83 -24.11 -5.66
C GLY A 93 -20.63 -23.47 -6.78
N HIS A 94 -21.73 -22.82 -6.39
CA HIS A 94 -22.65 -22.14 -7.30
C HIS A 94 -22.87 -20.69 -6.85
N VAL A 95 -22.94 -19.77 -7.80
CA VAL A 95 -23.21 -18.35 -7.52
C VAL A 95 -24.71 -18.17 -7.26
N VAL A 96 -25.08 -17.74 -6.06
CA VAL A 96 -26.49 -17.60 -5.63
C VAL A 96 -26.97 -16.15 -5.65
N ASP A 97 -26.05 -15.19 -5.56
CA ASP A 97 -26.40 -13.76 -5.62
C ASP A 97 -25.27 -12.97 -6.28
N VAL A 98 -25.65 -11.98 -7.09
CA VAL A 98 -24.73 -11.06 -7.76
C VAL A 98 -25.34 -9.67 -7.78
N SER A 99 -24.60 -8.72 -7.22
CA SER A 99 -24.95 -7.31 -7.21
C SER A 99 -23.79 -6.49 -7.78
N VAL A 100 -24.06 -5.74 -8.84
CA VAL A 100 -23.08 -4.86 -9.48
C VAL A 100 -23.28 -3.45 -8.94
N GLY A 101 -22.26 -2.90 -8.28
CA GLY A 101 -22.28 -1.52 -7.82
C GLY A 101 -22.18 -0.53 -8.98
N ASN A 102 -22.87 0.61 -8.85
CA ASN A 102 -22.81 1.72 -9.82
C ASN A 102 -21.49 2.51 -9.78
N VAL A 103 -20.65 2.27 -8.77
CA VAL A 103 -19.36 2.94 -8.61
C VAL A 103 -18.33 2.28 -9.52
N LYS A 104 -17.86 3.05 -10.50
CA LYS A 104 -16.78 2.66 -11.42
C LYS A 104 -15.45 3.24 -10.92
N ILE A 105 -14.48 2.36 -10.68
CA ILE A 105 -13.10 2.74 -10.37
C ILE A 105 -12.24 2.23 -11.53
N ASN A 106 -11.63 3.13 -12.29
CA ASN A 106 -10.78 2.81 -13.45
C ASN A 106 -11.47 1.90 -14.50
N GLY A 107 -12.75 2.15 -14.79
CA GLY A 107 -13.52 1.35 -15.76
C GLY A 107 -13.97 -0.02 -15.26
N ARG A 108 -13.72 -0.35 -13.99
CA ARG A 108 -14.19 -1.58 -13.32
C ARG A 108 -15.30 -1.24 -12.33
N SER A 109 -16.36 -2.04 -12.33
CA SER A 109 -17.43 -1.92 -11.34
C SER A 109 -17.11 -2.78 -10.13
N LEU A 110 -17.43 -2.30 -8.93
CA LEU A 110 -17.33 -3.11 -7.72
C LEU A 110 -18.47 -4.13 -7.72
N VAL A 111 -18.15 -5.40 -7.97
CA VAL A 111 -19.11 -6.49 -7.98
C VAL A 111 -19.10 -7.18 -6.61
N ARG A 112 -20.27 -7.34 -6.02
CA ARG A 112 -20.53 -8.18 -4.86
C ARG A 112 -21.20 -9.46 -5.34
N PHE A 113 -20.65 -10.62 -4.97
CA PHE A 113 -21.26 -11.90 -5.33
C PHE A 113 -21.18 -12.86 -4.15
N THR A 114 -22.18 -13.73 -4.04
CA THR A 114 -22.29 -14.75 -3.01
C THR A 114 -22.26 -16.12 -3.65
N VAL A 115 -21.36 -16.98 -3.16
CA VAL A 115 -21.22 -18.37 -3.62
C VAL A 115 -21.66 -19.31 -2.51
N LYS A 116 -22.50 -20.27 -2.86
CA LYS A 116 -22.88 -21.41 -2.02
C LYS A 116 -22.00 -22.61 -2.39
N PHE A 117 -21.45 -23.30 -1.40
CA PHE A 117 -20.78 -24.57 -1.59
C PHE A 117 -21.01 -25.49 -0.39
N THR A 118 -20.85 -26.80 -0.61
CA THR A 118 -21.03 -27.81 0.43
C THR A 118 -19.68 -28.35 0.84
N GLU A 119 -19.34 -28.22 2.11
CA GLU A 119 -18.08 -28.75 2.67
C GLU A 119 -18.04 -30.27 2.62
N ARG A 120 -16.85 -30.85 2.82
CA ARG A 120 -16.67 -32.31 2.85
C ARG A 120 -17.53 -32.99 3.92
N ASP A 121 -17.81 -32.28 5.01
CA ASP A 121 -18.65 -32.76 6.12
C ASP A 121 -20.16 -32.57 5.87
N GLY A 122 -20.55 -32.14 4.65
CA GLY A 122 -21.94 -31.94 4.26
C GLY A 122 -22.54 -30.61 4.70
N ILE A 123 -21.75 -29.72 5.33
CA ILE A 123 -22.21 -28.41 5.79
C ILE A 123 -22.30 -27.45 4.61
N GLU A 124 -23.45 -26.81 4.42
CA GLU A 124 -23.60 -25.75 3.42
C GLU A 124 -23.06 -24.42 3.95
N ARG A 125 -22.19 -23.76 3.16
CA ARG A 125 -21.67 -22.43 3.49
C ARG A 125 -21.90 -21.43 2.36
N TYR A 126 -22.10 -20.19 2.76
CA TYR A 126 -22.30 -19.04 1.87
C TYR A 126 -21.16 -18.06 2.07
N VAL A 127 -20.50 -17.66 0.99
CA VAL A 127 -19.38 -16.73 1.05
C VAL A 127 -19.64 -15.57 0.12
N THR A 128 -19.71 -14.37 0.71
CA THR A 128 -19.83 -13.12 -0.05
C THR A 128 -18.45 -12.51 -0.26
N LYS A 129 -18.08 -12.27 -1.52
CA LYS A 129 -16.86 -11.53 -1.88
C LYS A 129 -17.22 -10.25 -2.62
N ARG A 130 -16.34 -9.26 -2.53
CA ARG A 130 -16.40 -8.01 -3.29
C ARG A 130 -15.11 -7.87 -4.07
N LYS A 131 -15.21 -7.71 -5.39
CA LYS A 131 -14.02 -7.53 -6.25
C LYS A 131 -14.32 -6.50 -7.34
N PRO A 132 -13.38 -5.59 -7.66
CA PRO A 132 -13.48 -4.78 -8.87
C PRO A 132 -13.28 -5.69 -10.09
N MET A 133 -14.30 -5.76 -10.94
CA MET A 133 -14.30 -6.59 -12.15
C MET A 133 -14.76 -5.77 -13.36
N HIS A 134 -14.35 -6.18 -14.56
CA HIS A 134 -14.99 -5.68 -15.78
C HIS A 134 -16.41 -6.26 -15.88
N VAL A 135 -17.32 -5.53 -16.52
CA VAL A 135 -18.71 -5.99 -16.72
C VAL A 135 -18.74 -7.34 -17.44
N SER A 136 -17.84 -7.55 -18.40
CA SER A 136 -17.67 -8.82 -19.13
C SER A 136 -17.21 -9.99 -18.25
N GLU A 137 -16.52 -9.73 -17.14
CA GLU A 137 -16.01 -10.74 -16.20
C GLU A 137 -16.94 -10.96 -15.01
N THR A 138 -18.11 -10.28 -15.01
CA THR A 138 -19.07 -10.40 -13.92
C THR A 138 -19.65 -11.82 -13.91
N PRO A 139 -19.61 -12.54 -12.78
CA PRO A 139 -20.16 -13.88 -12.70
C PRO A 139 -21.66 -13.86 -12.95
N LYS A 140 -22.16 -14.92 -13.58
CA LYS A 140 -23.59 -15.12 -13.82
C LYS A 140 -24.22 -15.83 -12.62
N LEU A 141 -25.51 -15.60 -12.41
CA LEU A 141 -26.30 -16.37 -11.45
C LEU A 141 -26.25 -17.86 -11.83
N ASP A 142 -26.13 -18.73 -10.85
CA ASP A 142 -26.00 -20.19 -10.98
C ASP A 142 -24.76 -20.69 -11.74
N GLN A 143 -23.79 -19.81 -11.98
CA GLN A 143 -22.51 -20.22 -12.56
C GLN A 143 -21.78 -21.17 -11.60
N THR A 144 -21.32 -22.31 -12.13
CA THR A 144 -20.48 -23.24 -11.37
C THR A 144 -19.07 -22.68 -11.25
N VAL A 145 -18.54 -22.65 -10.03
CA VAL A 145 -17.21 -22.12 -9.70
C VAL A 145 -16.42 -23.12 -8.86
N ALA A 146 -15.10 -23.07 -8.97
CA ALA A 146 -14.22 -23.83 -8.09
C ALA A 146 -13.94 -23.00 -6.83
N VAL A 147 -14.28 -23.53 -5.66
CA VAL A 147 -14.02 -22.91 -4.37
C VAL A 147 -12.88 -23.66 -3.70
N VAL A 148 -11.88 -22.92 -3.25
CA VAL A 148 -10.78 -23.44 -2.43
C VAL A 148 -10.87 -22.80 -1.06
N TYR A 149 -11.02 -23.63 -0.04
CA TYR A 149 -11.25 -23.19 1.33
C TYR A 149 -10.39 -23.93 2.33
N ASP A 150 -10.11 -23.28 3.46
CA ASP A 150 -9.48 -23.88 4.63
C ASP A 150 -10.54 -24.25 5.67
N PRO A 151 -10.73 -25.53 6.03
CA PRO A 151 -11.67 -25.88 7.10
C PRO A 151 -11.26 -25.30 8.46
N ALA A 152 -9.96 -25.05 8.71
CA ALA A 152 -9.45 -24.48 9.96
C ALA A 152 -9.19 -22.96 9.87
N GLY A 153 -9.46 -22.33 8.73
CA GLY A 153 -9.08 -20.95 8.45
C GLY A 153 -10.25 -19.97 8.46
N ASP A 154 -9.91 -18.68 8.50
CA ASP A 154 -10.86 -17.58 8.39
C ASP A 154 -11.57 -17.59 7.02
N GLU A 155 -12.88 -17.31 6.99
CA GLU A 155 -13.72 -17.16 5.79
C GLU A 155 -13.15 -16.14 4.78
N ASN A 156 -12.38 -15.17 5.28
CA ASN A 156 -11.66 -14.21 4.44
C ASN A 156 -10.63 -14.87 3.50
N LYS A 157 -10.11 -16.05 3.86
CA LYS A 157 -9.12 -16.83 3.10
C LYS A 157 -9.75 -17.78 2.07
N ILE A 158 -11.07 -17.72 1.84
CA ILE A 158 -11.71 -18.52 0.80
C ILE A 158 -11.46 -17.90 -0.57
N VAL A 159 -10.87 -18.67 -1.49
CA VAL A 159 -10.54 -18.24 -2.85
C VAL A 159 -11.52 -18.89 -3.83
N ILE A 160 -12.09 -18.08 -4.71
CA ILE A 160 -13.08 -18.49 -5.70
C ILE A 160 -12.43 -18.35 -7.08
N PHE A 161 -12.39 -19.46 -7.82
CA PHE A 161 -11.92 -19.54 -9.19
C PHE A 161 -13.12 -19.64 -10.12
N PHE A 162 -13.23 -18.65 -11.00
CA PHE A 162 -14.15 -18.70 -12.12
C PHE A 162 -13.45 -19.46 -13.24
N SER A 163 -14.03 -20.59 -13.66
CA SER A 163 -13.64 -21.19 -14.92
C SER A 163 -14.15 -20.28 -16.02
N THR A 164 -13.24 -19.63 -16.75
CA THR A 164 -13.55 -19.11 -18.09
C THR A 164 -13.72 -20.34 -18.97
N SER A 165 -14.93 -20.89 -18.98
CA SER A 165 -15.38 -21.82 -20.01
C SER A 165 -16.42 -21.07 -20.82
N ASP A 166 -16.14 -20.99 -22.12
CA ASP A 166 -16.85 -20.34 -23.23
C ASP A 166 -16.65 -18.83 -23.40
N ILE A 167 -15.67 -18.44 -24.24
CA ILE A 167 -15.85 -18.14 -25.68
C ILE A 167 -14.52 -18.44 -26.40
#